data_AF-A0A951SWK5-F1
#
_entry.id   AF-A0A951SWK5-F1
#
_cell.length_a   1.000
_cell.length_b   1.000
_cell.length_c   1.000
_cell.angle_alpha   90.00
_cell.angle_beta   90.00
_cell.angle_gamma   90.00
#
_symmetry.space_group_name_H-M   'P 1'
#
loop_
_entity.id
_entity.type
_entity.pdbx_description
1 polymer ?
#
loop_
_entity_poly.entity_id
_entity_poly.type
_entity_poly.pdbx_seq_one_letter_code
_entity_poly.pdbx_strand_id
1 'polypeptide(L)'
;MIQLIGITATIYLVAHISNQRVHWLKRLQWPSSLYTGSILLLLGPQILNWLPETIFESYQSWPGILISFLFSGMILEPAASIKIKGRVIFSQGLYVWLIGFLQLALGYFVVSIWAAPNERLFANAIELSFLGGHGASSAFVEIAARLGFKPAADLAITAATISLIVGMSFGLLIVEFHRRFPNYGQTDNSDQHLEKKEDDTDKDQAKIQQISEQQQFTSFLVPIFPVFVSYLIVNGVALFVPSVKELPLFFFVIVVAY
;
A
#
# COMPACT_ATOMS: atom_id res chain seq x y z
N MET A 1 -15.37 -14.00 14.93
CA MET A 1 -13.90 -13.80 14.86
C MET A 1 -13.11 -15.07 14.59
N ILE A 2 -13.31 -16.17 15.34
CA ILE A 2 -12.55 -17.43 15.14
C ILE A 2 -12.72 -18.02 13.73
N GLN A 3 -13.94 -18.02 13.19
CA GLN A 3 -14.22 -18.50 11.83
C GLN A 3 -13.53 -17.64 10.74
N LEU A 4 -13.49 -16.32 10.93
CA LEU A 4 -12.79 -15.38 10.03
C LEU A 4 -11.30 -15.70 9.95
N ILE A 5 -10.65 -15.83 11.11
CA ILE A 5 -9.22 -16.13 11.21
C ILE A 5 -8.93 -17.52 10.63
N GLY A 6 -9.79 -18.51 10.90
CA GLY A 6 -9.67 -19.85 10.34
C GLY A 6 -9.70 -19.87 8.82
N ILE A 7 -10.66 -19.15 8.21
CA ILE A 7 -10.80 -19.08 6.76
C ILE A 7 -9.60 -18.35 6.12
N THR A 8 -9.15 -17.21 6.68
CA THR A 8 -7.92 -16.54 6.18
C THR A 8 -6.72 -17.46 6.29
N ALA A 9 -6.56 -18.14 7.42
CA ALA A 9 -5.41 -19.02 7.66
C ALA A 9 -5.40 -20.20 6.69
N THR A 10 -6.55 -20.82 6.41
CA THR A 10 -6.65 -21.89 5.42
C THR A 10 -6.33 -21.38 4.01
N ILE A 11 -6.90 -20.24 3.59
CA ILE A 11 -6.63 -19.65 2.27
C ILE A 11 -5.15 -19.26 2.15
N TYR A 12 -4.58 -18.65 3.19
CA TYR A 12 -3.18 -18.28 3.25
C TYR A 12 -2.28 -19.51 3.13
N LEU A 13 -2.60 -20.59 3.83
CA LEU A 13 -1.83 -21.83 3.79
C LEU A 13 -1.89 -22.47 2.39
N VAL A 14 -3.05 -22.48 1.76
CA VAL A 14 -3.21 -22.94 0.37
C VAL A 14 -2.42 -22.06 -0.60
N ALA A 15 -2.50 -20.74 -0.46
CA ALA A 15 -1.76 -19.78 -1.27
C ALA A 15 -0.24 -19.95 -1.11
N HIS A 16 0.22 -20.14 0.13
CA HIS A 16 1.63 -20.34 0.45
C HIS A 16 2.16 -21.66 -0.15
N ILE A 17 1.42 -22.77 -0.01
CA ILE A 17 1.80 -24.06 -0.62
C ILE A 17 1.81 -23.96 -2.15
N SER A 18 0.83 -23.27 -2.75
CA SER A 18 0.77 -23.05 -4.19
C SER A 18 1.98 -22.29 -4.72
N ASN A 19 2.39 -21.22 -4.00
CA ASN A 19 3.59 -20.44 -4.34
C ASN A 19 4.87 -21.31 -4.31
N GLN A 20 4.94 -22.32 -3.44
CA GLN A 20 6.07 -23.23 -3.36
C GLN A 20 6.09 -24.35 -4.43
N ARG A 21 4.98 -24.60 -5.14
CA ARG A 21 4.94 -25.64 -6.19
C ARG A 21 5.08 -25.11 -7.61
N VAL A 22 4.62 -23.90 -7.89
CA VAL A 22 4.58 -23.39 -9.27
C VAL A 22 5.88 -22.63 -9.64
N HIS A 23 6.63 -23.15 -10.60
CA HIS A 23 7.94 -22.60 -11.03
C HIS A 23 7.87 -21.15 -11.56
N TRP A 24 6.76 -20.78 -12.21
CA TRP A 24 6.54 -19.40 -12.69
C TRP A 24 6.30 -18.41 -11.55
N LEU A 25 5.58 -18.83 -10.51
CA LEU A 25 5.26 -18.00 -9.35
C LEU A 25 6.49 -17.79 -8.44
N LYS A 26 7.34 -18.82 -8.28
CA LYS A 26 8.65 -18.67 -7.62
C LYS A 26 9.55 -17.64 -8.28
N ARG A 27 9.49 -17.56 -9.61
CA ARG A 27 10.29 -16.64 -10.40
C ARG A 27 9.85 -15.18 -10.22
N LEU A 28 8.57 -14.96 -9.93
CA LEU A 28 7.98 -13.64 -9.74
C LEU A 28 8.16 -13.10 -8.31
N GLN A 29 8.63 -13.92 -7.36
CA GLN A 29 8.84 -13.56 -5.94
C GLN A 29 7.65 -12.84 -5.27
N TRP A 30 6.41 -13.07 -5.73
CA TRP A 30 5.26 -12.43 -5.10
C TRP A 30 5.16 -12.84 -3.62
N PRO A 31 4.89 -11.89 -2.71
CA PRO A 31 4.70 -12.21 -1.31
C PRO A 31 3.40 -13.01 -1.14
N SER A 32 3.39 -13.93 -0.17
CA SER A 32 2.24 -14.76 0.16
C SER A 32 0.99 -13.95 0.51
N SER A 33 1.15 -12.73 1.03
CA SER A 33 0.06 -11.79 1.30
C SER A 33 -0.69 -11.37 0.03
N LEU A 34 0.02 -11.06 -1.07
CA LEU A 34 -0.60 -10.65 -2.33
C LEU A 34 -1.40 -11.78 -2.97
N TYR A 35 -0.88 -13.00 -2.93
CA TYR A 35 -1.61 -14.19 -3.41
C TYR A 35 -2.88 -14.43 -2.61
N THR A 36 -2.77 -14.39 -1.29
CA THR A 36 -3.90 -14.61 -0.39
C THR A 36 -4.98 -13.56 -0.64
N GLY A 37 -4.61 -12.28 -0.76
CA GLY A 37 -5.54 -11.19 -1.08
C GLY A 37 -6.20 -11.35 -2.44
N SER A 38 -5.44 -11.72 -3.48
CA SER A 38 -5.97 -11.91 -4.84
C SER A 38 -6.95 -13.10 -4.91
N ILE A 39 -6.63 -14.20 -4.23
CA ILE A 39 -7.51 -15.37 -4.13
C ILE A 39 -8.78 -15.03 -3.34
N LEU A 40 -8.64 -14.27 -2.25
CA LEU A 40 -9.79 -13.83 -1.45
C LEU A 40 -10.71 -12.89 -2.24
N LEU A 41 -10.13 -12.03 -3.09
CA LEU A 41 -10.89 -11.16 -4.00
C LEU A 41 -11.66 -11.99 -5.05
N LEU A 42 -11.02 -13.02 -5.63
CA LEU A 42 -11.68 -13.95 -6.56
C LEU A 42 -12.79 -14.75 -5.89
N LEU A 43 -12.61 -15.18 -4.65
CA LEU A 43 -13.63 -15.92 -3.87
C LEU A 43 -14.70 -15.01 -3.25
N GLY A 44 -14.51 -13.69 -3.33
CA GLY A 44 -15.39 -12.70 -2.74
C GLY A 44 -16.74 -12.58 -3.45
N PRO A 45 -17.66 -11.79 -2.87
CA PRO A 45 -19.02 -11.60 -3.38
C PRO A 45 -19.07 -11.01 -4.78
N GLN A 46 -18.01 -10.29 -5.22
CA GLN A 46 -17.97 -9.68 -6.55
C GLN A 46 -17.77 -10.67 -7.70
N ILE A 47 -17.26 -11.89 -7.46
CA ILE A 47 -16.87 -12.82 -8.54
C ILE A 47 -17.49 -14.20 -8.34
N LEU A 48 -17.07 -14.96 -7.32
CA LEU A 48 -17.56 -16.33 -7.08
C LEU A 48 -18.67 -16.42 -6.04
N ASN A 49 -18.83 -15.38 -5.21
CA ASN A 49 -19.82 -15.30 -4.13
C ASN A 49 -19.85 -16.55 -3.20
N TRP A 50 -18.67 -17.11 -2.94
CA TRP A 50 -18.54 -18.28 -2.06
C TRP A 50 -18.37 -17.83 -0.60
N LEU A 51 -17.75 -16.67 -0.36
CA LEU A 51 -17.57 -16.15 0.99
C LEU A 51 -18.82 -15.38 1.49
N PRO A 52 -19.30 -15.66 2.72
CA PRO A 52 -20.35 -14.86 3.36
C PRO A 52 -19.99 -13.37 3.42
N GLU A 53 -20.95 -12.48 3.12
CA GLU A 53 -20.76 -11.02 3.17
C GLU A 53 -20.34 -10.52 4.56
N THR A 54 -20.78 -11.18 5.63
CA THR A 54 -20.42 -10.88 7.02
C THR A 54 -18.90 -10.95 7.28
N ILE A 55 -18.20 -11.80 6.55
CA ILE A 55 -16.75 -11.94 6.61
C ILE A 55 -16.08 -10.76 5.89
N PHE A 56 -16.64 -10.34 4.75
CA PHE A 56 -16.12 -9.21 3.98
C PHE A 56 -16.24 -7.88 4.73
N GLU A 57 -17.41 -7.61 5.33
CA GLU A 57 -17.62 -6.42 6.17
C GLU A 57 -16.64 -6.35 7.34
N SER A 58 -16.33 -7.51 7.94
CA SER A 58 -15.35 -7.59 9.01
C SER A 58 -13.95 -7.17 8.54
N TYR A 59 -13.50 -7.63 7.36
CA TYR A 59 -12.18 -7.27 6.83
C TYR A 59 -12.05 -5.81 6.41
N GLN A 60 -13.14 -5.16 6.00
CA GLN A 60 -13.09 -3.78 5.50
C GLN A 60 -12.53 -2.78 6.54
N SER A 61 -12.69 -3.06 7.83
CA SER A 61 -12.19 -2.21 8.92
C SER A 61 -10.71 -2.40 9.25
N TRP A 62 -10.09 -3.50 8.83
CA TRP A 62 -8.74 -3.88 9.27
C TRP A 62 -7.62 -3.04 8.63
N PRO A 63 -7.64 -2.74 7.31
CA PRO A 63 -6.54 -2.01 6.68
C PRO A 63 -6.24 -0.66 7.34
N GLY A 64 -7.27 0.10 7.75
CA GLY A 64 -7.07 1.40 8.39
C GLY A 64 -6.32 1.30 9.72
N ILE A 65 -6.63 0.28 10.53
CA ILE A 65 -5.96 0.02 11.81
C ILE A 65 -4.52 -0.44 11.55
N LEU A 66 -4.34 -1.41 10.63
CA LEU A 66 -3.03 -1.96 10.28
C LEU A 66 -2.08 -0.90 9.70
N ILE A 67 -2.58 0.00 8.85
CA ILE A 67 -1.81 1.12 8.29
C ILE A 67 -1.41 2.12 9.40
N SER A 68 -2.28 2.36 10.37
CA SER A 68 -1.98 3.21 11.52
C SER A 68 -0.82 2.63 12.34
N PHE A 69 -0.83 1.32 12.59
CA PHE A 69 0.29 0.62 13.23
C PHE A 69 1.57 0.66 12.40
N LEU A 70 1.48 0.47 11.09
CA LEU A 70 2.61 0.55 10.17
C LEU A 70 3.30 1.93 10.25
N PHE A 71 2.54 3.02 10.13
CA PHE A 71 3.09 4.37 10.23
C PHE A 71 3.61 4.69 11.62
N SER A 72 2.92 4.22 12.66
CA SER A 72 3.41 4.40 14.04
C SER A 72 4.77 3.72 14.24
N GLY A 73 4.97 2.51 13.74
CA GLY A 73 6.25 1.81 13.84
C GLY A 73 7.34 2.49 13.02
N MET A 74 7.04 2.87 11.79
CA MET A 74 8.00 3.47 10.87
C MET A 74 8.55 4.83 11.33
N ILE A 75 7.72 5.64 12.00
CA ILE A 75 8.16 6.96 12.50
C ILE A 75 8.89 6.83 13.84
N LEU A 76 8.51 5.84 14.65
CA LEU A 76 9.07 5.64 15.99
C LEU A 76 10.39 4.84 15.98
N GLU A 77 10.70 4.17 14.87
CA GLU A 77 12.03 3.64 14.61
C GLU A 77 13.03 4.81 14.67
N PRO A 78 14.10 4.72 15.48
CA PRO A 78 15.04 5.82 15.63
C PRO A 78 15.54 6.17 14.25
N ALA A 79 15.25 7.39 13.79
CA ALA A 79 15.82 7.88 12.56
C ALA A 79 17.34 7.78 12.72
N ALA A 80 17.93 6.73 12.15
CA ALA A 80 19.35 6.66 11.92
C ALA A 80 19.70 8.04 11.37
N SER A 81 20.73 8.71 11.92
CA SER A 81 21.03 10.11 11.67
C SER A 81 21.47 10.34 10.21
N ILE A 82 20.60 10.03 9.26
CA ILE A 82 20.75 10.25 7.86
C ILE A 82 20.44 11.73 7.76
N LYS A 83 21.51 12.54 7.66
CA LYS A 83 21.40 13.90 7.16
C LYS A 83 20.91 13.79 5.72
N ILE A 84 19.62 13.53 5.53
CA ILE A 84 18.99 13.47 4.22
C ILE A 84 19.07 14.90 3.71
N LYS A 85 19.92 15.11 2.71
CA LYS A 85 20.05 16.42 2.06
C LYS A 85 18.66 16.78 1.52
N GLY A 86 18.10 17.93 1.92
CA GLY A 86 16.78 18.36 1.45
C GLY A 86 16.62 18.34 -0.08
N ARG A 87 17.73 18.48 -0.81
CA ARG A 87 17.80 18.31 -2.27
C ARG A 87 17.37 16.92 -2.76
N VAL A 88 17.69 15.85 -2.03
CA VAL A 88 17.30 14.47 -2.38
C VAL A 88 15.79 14.31 -2.22
N ILE A 89 15.24 14.76 -1.08
CA ILE A 89 13.79 14.72 -0.82
C ILE A 89 13.03 15.51 -1.90
N PHE A 90 13.52 16.71 -2.21
CA PHE A 90 12.92 17.57 -3.22
C PHE A 90 12.98 16.94 -4.62
N SER A 91 14.13 16.36 -5.00
CA SER A 91 14.29 15.68 -6.29
C SER A 91 13.38 14.46 -6.42
N GLN A 92 13.23 13.68 -5.34
CA GLN A 92 12.32 12.54 -5.29
C GLN A 92 10.85 13.00 -5.40
N GLY A 93 10.48 14.06 -4.70
CA GLY A 93 9.14 14.66 -4.80
C GLY A 93 8.80 15.11 -6.22
N LEU A 94 9.73 15.83 -6.87
CA LEU A 94 9.59 16.23 -8.28
C LEU A 94 9.43 15.03 -9.22
N TYR A 95 10.17 13.96 -8.97
CA TYR A 95 10.07 12.73 -9.78
C TYR A 95 8.69 12.08 -9.66
N VAL A 96 8.13 12.01 -8.44
CA VAL A 96 6.75 11.52 -8.21
C VAL A 96 5.72 12.38 -8.95
N TRP A 97 5.85 13.71 -8.88
CA TRP A 97 4.98 14.63 -9.61
C TRP A 97 5.07 14.46 -11.14
N LEU A 98 6.29 14.29 -11.67
CA LEU A 98 6.49 14.04 -13.09
C LEU A 98 5.80 12.75 -13.54
N ILE A 99 5.89 11.68 -12.75
CA ILE A 99 5.16 10.43 -13.01
C ILE A 99 3.65 10.67 -12.99
N GLY A 100 3.14 11.44 -12.03
CA GLY A 100 1.72 11.79 -11.97
C GLY A 100 1.23 12.50 -13.23
N PHE A 101 1.95 13.53 -13.68
CA PHE A 101 1.63 14.23 -14.92
C PHE A 101 1.69 13.30 -16.14
N LEU A 102 2.64 12.37 -16.18
CA LEU A 102 2.75 11.39 -17.26
C LEU A 102 1.54 10.44 -17.26
N GLN A 103 1.11 9.95 -16.10
CA GLN A 103 -0.07 9.10 -15.97
C GLN A 103 -1.35 9.84 -16.37
N LEU A 104 -1.47 11.11 -15.99
CA LEU A 104 -2.58 11.96 -16.42
C LEU A 104 -2.59 12.16 -17.94
N ALA A 105 -1.43 12.49 -18.52
CA ALA A 105 -1.28 12.63 -19.97
C ALA A 105 -1.62 11.33 -20.72
N LEU A 106 -1.19 10.18 -20.20
CA LEU A 106 -1.54 8.87 -20.73
C LEU A 106 -3.04 8.60 -20.63
N GLY A 107 -3.67 8.95 -19.50
CA GLY A 107 -5.13 8.87 -19.33
C GLY A 107 -5.89 9.66 -20.39
N TYR A 108 -5.49 10.91 -20.61
CA TYR A 108 -6.10 11.74 -21.65
C TYR A 108 -5.82 11.23 -23.06
N PHE A 109 -4.63 10.69 -23.32
CA PHE A 109 -4.28 10.09 -24.59
C PHE A 109 -5.16 8.87 -24.92
N VAL A 110 -5.36 7.97 -23.95
CA VAL A 110 -6.22 6.78 -24.11
C VAL A 110 -7.68 7.20 -24.37
N VAL A 111 -8.22 8.12 -23.57
CA VAL A 111 -9.58 8.63 -23.74
C VAL A 111 -9.74 9.34 -25.09
N SER A 112 -8.73 10.09 -25.55
CA SER A 112 -8.80 10.78 -26.84
C SER A 112 -8.86 9.84 -28.05
N ILE A 113 -8.40 8.59 -27.92
CA ILE A 113 -8.44 7.60 -29.00
C ILE A 113 -9.72 6.75 -28.92
N TRP A 114 -10.18 6.43 -27.71
CA TRP A 114 -11.20 5.40 -27.48
C TRP A 114 -12.56 5.92 -27.00
N ALA A 115 -12.65 7.16 -26.49
CA ALA A 115 -13.85 7.65 -25.81
C ALA A 115 -14.40 8.95 -26.43
N ALA A 116 -15.72 9.16 -26.26
CA ALA A 116 -16.41 10.35 -26.74
C ALA A 116 -16.03 11.60 -25.91
N PRO A 117 -16.19 12.84 -26.43
CA PRO A 117 -15.78 14.08 -25.76
C PRO A 117 -16.39 14.31 -24.37
N ASN A 118 -17.53 13.68 -24.08
CA ASN A 118 -18.24 13.78 -22.79
C ASN A 118 -17.63 12.89 -21.69
N GLU A 119 -16.69 12.00 -22.02
CA GLU A 119 -16.11 11.01 -21.10
C GLU A 119 -14.71 11.40 -20.59
N ARG A 120 -14.34 12.68 -20.67
CA ARG A 120 -13.02 13.17 -20.26
C ARG A 120 -12.66 12.87 -18.81
N LEU A 121 -13.66 12.70 -17.93
CA LEU A 121 -13.42 12.36 -16.52
C LEU A 121 -12.80 10.97 -16.34
N PHE A 122 -13.00 10.05 -17.29
CA PHE A 122 -12.35 8.73 -17.28
C PHE A 122 -10.83 8.83 -17.44
N ALA A 123 -10.30 9.92 -17.98
CA ALA A 123 -8.84 10.12 -18.10
C ALA A 123 -8.17 10.17 -16.72
N ASN A 124 -8.86 10.76 -15.74
CA ASN A 124 -8.34 10.86 -14.37
C ASN A 124 -8.37 9.51 -13.64
N ALA A 125 -9.14 8.52 -14.12
CA ALA A 125 -9.21 7.20 -13.48
C ALA A 125 -7.84 6.51 -13.44
N ILE A 126 -6.99 6.71 -14.45
CA ILE A 126 -5.64 6.13 -14.50
C ILE A 126 -4.72 6.79 -13.46
N GLU A 127 -4.67 8.12 -13.41
CA GLU A 127 -3.84 8.85 -12.44
C GLU A 127 -4.29 8.55 -10.99
N LEU A 128 -5.60 8.66 -10.74
CA LEU A 128 -6.18 8.48 -9.42
C LEU A 128 -6.03 7.04 -8.91
N SER A 129 -6.04 6.04 -9.80
CA SER A 129 -5.86 4.63 -9.41
C SER A 129 -4.39 4.22 -9.25
N PHE A 130 -3.49 4.65 -10.14
CA PHE A 130 -2.09 4.23 -10.10
C PHE A 130 -1.28 5.01 -9.07
N LEU A 131 -1.37 6.34 -9.07
CA LEU A 131 -0.63 7.18 -8.14
C LEU A 131 -1.40 7.40 -6.84
N GLY A 132 -2.71 7.66 -6.93
CA GLY A 132 -3.55 7.98 -5.78
C GLY A 132 -4.12 6.77 -5.02
N GLY A 133 -4.15 5.59 -5.65
CA GLY A 133 -4.69 4.37 -5.07
C GLY A 133 -6.16 4.49 -4.65
N HIS A 134 -6.57 3.62 -3.71
CA HIS A 134 -7.95 3.59 -3.21
C HIS A 134 -8.38 4.87 -2.49
N GLY A 135 -7.46 5.59 -1.84
CA GLY A 135 -7.78 6.82 -1.10
C GLY A 135 -8.13 8.00 -2.00
N ALA A 136 -7.35 8.24 -3.06
CA ALA A 136 -7.69 9.30 -4.02
C ALA A 136 -8.92 8.92 -4.86
N SER A 137 -9.04 7.63 -5.22
CA SER A 137 -10.18 7.12 -5.98
C SER A 137 -11.49 7.20 -5.18
N SER A 138 -11.47 6.96 -3.86
CA SER A 138 -12.65 7.11 -3.01
C SER A 138 -13.07 8.57 -2.84
N ALA A 139 -12.11 9.49 -2.67
CA ALA A 139 -12.38 10.93 -2.65
C ALA A 139 -12.99 11.43 -3.97
N PHE A 140 -12.61 10.82 -5.09
CA PHE A 140 -13.15 11.16 -6.41
C PHE A 140 -14.61 10.75 -6.60
N VAL A 141 -15.14 9.75 -5.85
CA VAL A 141 -16.55 9.31 -5.97
C VAL A 141 -17.51 10.45 -5.73
N GLU A 142 -17.29 11.23 -4.68
CA GLU A 142 -18.19 12.34 -4.34
C GLU A 142 -18.15 13.44 -5.41
N ILE A 143 -16.97 13.73 -5.95
CA ILE A 143 -16.77 14.72 -7.00
C ILE A 143 -17.45 14.25 -8.30
N ALA A 144 -17.23 13.00 -8.70
CA ALA A 144 -17.83 12.43 -9.90
C ALA A 144 -19.36 12.33 -9.79
N ALA A 145 -19.90 12.05 -8.60
CA ALA A 145 -21.33 12.04 -8.33
C ALA A 145 -21.94 13.44 -8.52
N ARG A 146 -21.29 14.50 -8.02
CA ARG A 146 -21.72 15.89 -8.22
C ARG A 146 -21.68 16.33 -9.68
N LEU A 147 -20.74 15.80 -10.45
CA LEU A 147 -20.60 16.06 -11.89
C LEU A 147 -21.51 15.20 -12.77
N GLY A 148 -22.26 14.25 -12.19
CA GLY A 148 -23.17 13.36 -12.93
C GLY A 148 -22.49 12.20 -13.67
N PHE A 149 -21.19 11.96 -13.43
CA PHE A 149 -20.39 10.93 -14.10
C PHE A 149 -19.94 9.83 -13.12
N LYS A 150 -20.91 9.24 -12.41
CA LYS A 150 -20.67 8.15 -11.46
C LYS A 150 -19.85 6.96 -12.02
N PRO A 151 -20.06 6.52 -13.29
CA PRO A 151 -19.30 5.40 -13.85
C PRO A 151 -17.78 5.61 -13.87
N ALA A 152 -17.31 6.87 -13.98
CA ALA A 152 -15.88 7.16 -13.97
C ALA A 152 -15.24 6.91 -12.60
N ALA A 153 -15.98 7.13 -11.51
CA ALA A 153 -15.49 6.85 -10.17
C ALA A 153 -15.51 5.37 -9.80
N ASP A 154 -16.54 4.64 -10.22
CA ASP A 154 -16.59 3.18 -10.06
C ASP A 154 -15.42 2.52 -10.83
N LEU A 155 -15.09 3.05 -12.01
CA LEU A 155 -13.90 2.63 -12.75
C LEU A 155 -12.61 2.98 -11.99
N ALA A 156 -12.47 4.19 -11.43
CA ALA A 156 -11.28 4.57 -10.68
C ALA A 156 -11.03 3.65 -9.46
N ILE A 157 -12.07 3.31 -8.70
CA ILE A 157 -11.96 2.41 -7.55
C ILE A 157 -11.53 1.00 -7.96
N THR A 158 -12.16 0.45 -9.01
CA THR A 158 -11.80 -0.90 -9.49
C THR A 158 -10.41 -0.92 -10.11
N ALA A 159 -10.06 0.12 -10.86
CA ALA A 159 -8.72 0.32 -11.39
C ALA A 159 -7.67 0.43 -10.28
N ALA A 160 -7.98 1.02 -9.12
CA ALA A 160 -7.04 1.13 -8.00
C ALA A 160 -6.61 -0.23 -7.42
N THR A 161 -7.50 -1.23 -7.44
CA THR A 161 -7.13 -2.59 -7.03
C THR A 161 -6.26 -3.27 -8.09
N ILE A 162 -6.63 -3.11 -9.36
CA ILE A 162 -5.91 -3.74 -10.49
C ILE A 162 -4.52 -3.13 -10.62
N SER A 163 -4.39 -1.80 -10.54
CA SER A 163 -3.13 -1.07 -10.62
C SER A 163 -2.18 -1.48 -9.49
N LEU A 164 -2.69 -1.72 -8.27
CA LEU A 164 -1.90 -2.21 -7.15
C LEU A 164 -1.30 -3.58 -7.48
N ILE A 165 -2.11 -4.53 -7.94
CA ILE A 165 -1.65 -5.89 -8.28
C ILE A 165 -0.64 -5.82 -9.43
N VAL A 166 -0.96 -5.10 -10.50
CA VAL A 166 -0.10 -4.97 -11.69
C VAL A 166 1.20 -4.24 -11.35
N GLY A 167 1.13 -3.11 -10.63
CA GLY A 167 2.28 -2.31 -10.23
C GLY A 167 3.22 -3.08 -9.32
N MET A 168 2.69 -3.81 -8.33
CA MET A 168 3.48 -4.68 -7.47
C MET A 168 4.14 -5.82 -8.25
N SER A 169 3.40 -6.43 -9.18
CA SER A 169 3.93 -7.49 -10.06
C SER A 169 5.07 -6.99 -10.94
N PHE A 170 4.90 -5.80 -11.52
CA PHE A 170 5.90 -5.19 -12.39
C PHE A 170 7.14 -4.75 -11.61
N GLY A 171 6.96 -4.22 -10.39
CA GLY A 171 8.07 -3.91 -9.49
C GLY A 171 8.92 -5.14 -9.16
N LEU A 172 8.28 -6.26 -8.82
CA LEU A 172 8.98 -7.52 -8.55
C LEU A 172 9.67 -8.10 -9.80
N LEU A 173 9.05 -7.94 -10.97
CA LEU A 173 9.67 -8.31 -12.25
C LEU A 173 10.93 -7.50 -12.52
N ILE A 174 10.92 -6.19 -12.24
CA ILE A 174 12.10 -5.32 -12.38
C ILE A 174 13.20 -5.77 -11.42
N VAL A 175 12.88 -6.06 -10.16
CA VAL A 175 13.86 -6.56 -9.17
C VAL A 175 14.48 -7.87 -9.63
N GLU A 176 13.66 -8.83 -10.06
CA GLU A 176 14.15 -10.12 -10.58
C GLU A 176 14.99 -9.94 -11.85
N PHE A 177 14.65 -8.97 -12.70
CA PHE A 177 15.43 -8.64 -13.89
C PHE A 177 16.81 -8.11 -13.54
N HIS A 178 16.91 -7.14 -12.62
CA HIS A 178 18.20 -6.61 -12.16
C HIS A 178 19.06 -7.68 -11.48
N ARG A 179 18.44 -8.58 -10.70
CA ARG A 179 19.14 -9.72 -10.08
C ARG A 179 19.76 -10.68 -11.11
N ARG A 180 19.13 -10.84 -12.27
CA ARG A 180 19.60 -11.73 -13.35
C ARG A 180 20.60 -11.09 -14.29
N PHE A 181 20.53 -9.77 -14.46
CA PHE A 181 21.39 -9.02 -15.37
C PHE A 181 22.09 -7.87 -14.60
N PRO A 182 23.05 -8.19 -13.71
CA PRO A 182 23.72 -7.21 -12.84
C PRO A 182 24.53 -6.14 -13.59
N ASN A 183 24.69 -6.28 -14.91
CA ASN A 183 25.40 -5.33 -15.78
C ASN A 183 24.50 -4.24 -16.36
N TYR A 184 23.18 -4.33 -16.20
CA TYR A 184 22.23 -3.28 -16.60
C TYR A 184 21.77 -2.52 -15.36
N GLY A 185 22.19 -1.26 -15.24
CA GLY A 185 21.72 -0.36 -14.18
C GLY A 185 22.71 -0.06 -13.05
N GLN A 186 23.98 -0.47 -13.16
CA GLN A 186 25.03 0.01 -12.23
C GLN A 186 25.16 1.52 -12.35
N THR A 187 24.50 2.25 -11.45
CA THR A 187 24.80 3.66 -11.24
C THR A 187 25.95 3.68 -10.24
N ASP A 188 27.16 3.69 -10.80
CA ASP A 188 28.44 3.77 -10.09
C ASP A 188 28.32 4.65 -8.82
N ASN A 189 28.46 4.01 -7.65
CA ASN A 189 28.31 4.51 -6.26
C ASN A 189 26.95 4.42 -5.55
N SER A 190 25.80 4.24 -6.21
CA SER A 190 24.51 4.16 -5.49
C SER A 190 24.19 2.74 -5.02
N ASP A 191 24.52 1.75 -5.85
CA ASP A 191 24.21 0.34 -5.58
C ASP A 191 25.11 -0.25 -4.49
N GLN A 192 26.39 0.15 -4.42
CA GLN A 192 27.27 -0.22 -3.30
C GLN A 192 26.80 0.38 -1.96
N HIS A 193 26.12 1.52 -1.98
CA HIS A 193 25.50 2.09 -0.78
C HIS A 193 24.21 1.38 -0.38
N LEU A 194 23.48 0.78 -1.34
CA LEU A 194 22.28 -0.02 -1.10
C LEU A 194 22.65 -1.45 -0.65
N GLU A 195 23.57 -2.15 -1.32
CA GLU A 195 24.09 -3.46 -0.91
C GLU A 195 24.80 -3.40 0.45
N LYS A 196 25.58 -2.35 0.71
CA LYS A 196 26.21 -2.16 2.02
C LYS A 196 25.18 -1.80 3.09
N LYS A 197 24.11 -1.06 2.74
CA LYS A 197 22.96 -0.89 3.64
C LYS A 197 22.20 -2.19 3.85
N GLU A 198 22.05 -3.03 2.84
CA GLU A 198 21.32 -4.31 2.93
C GLU A 198 22.11 -5.31 3.77
N ASP A 199 23.44 -5.41 3.60
CA ASP A 199 24.34 -6.21 4.44
C ASP A 199 24.48 -5.64 5.87
N ASP A 200 24.52 -4.32 6.05
CA ASP A 200 24.43 -3.69 7.38
C ASP A 200 23.03 -3.87 8.00
N THR A 201 21.95 -3.89 7.20
CA THR A 201 20.57 -4.14 7.67
C THR A 201 20.37 -5.61 8.00
N ASP A 202 20.95 -6.55 7.26
CA ASP A 202 20.92 -7.99 7.58
C ASP A 202 21.78 -8.29 8.82
N LYS A 203 22.92 -7.60 8.99
CA LYS A 203 23.73 -7.68 10.20
C LYS A 203 23.05 -7.04 11.40
N ASP A 204 22.40 -5.89 11.23
CA ASP A 204 21.58 -5.26 12.27
C ASP A 204 20.34 -6.09 12.57
N GLN A 205 19.66 -6.68 11.57
CA GLN A 205 18.56 -7.63 11.76
C GLN A 205 19.03 -8.88 12.52
N ALA A 206 20.19 -9.44 12.20
CA ALA A 206 20.78 -10.55 12.95
C ALA A 206 21.13 -10.16 14.40
N LYS A 207 21.54 -8.90 14.63
CA LYS A 207 21.81 -8.33 15.95
C LYS A 207 20.53 -8.06 16.73
N ILE A 208 19.48 -7.55 16.08
CA ILE A 208 18.13 -7.34 16.61
C ILE A 208 17.47 -8.70 16.93
N GLN A 209 17.71 -9.73 16.12
CA GLN A 209 17.23 -11.09 16.33
C GLN A 209 17.90 -11.75 17.54
N GLN A 210 19.18 -11.44 17.82
CA GLN A 210 19.87 -11.87 19.05
C GLN A 210 19.46 -11.08 20.30
N ILE A 211 18.97 -9.85 20.17
CA ILE A 211 18.37 -9.06 21.27
C ILE A 211 16.91 -9.53 21.56
N SER A 212 16.34 -10.38 20.70
CA SER A 212 14.90 -10.65 20.66
C SER A 212 14.32 -11.57 21.75
N GLU A 213 15.11 -12.31 22.52
CA GLU A 213 14.54 -13.20 23.55
C GLU A 213 14.08 -12.48 24.82
N GLN A 214 14.49 -11.22 25.06
CA GLN A 214 14.02 -10.42 26.21
C GLN A 214 13.24 -9.14 25.85
N GLN A 215 13.30 -8.66 24.60
CA GLN A 215 12.76 -7.34 24.20
C GLN A 215 11.53 -7.40 23.27
N GLN A 216 11.01 -8.60 22.99
CA GLN A 216 9.91 -8.80 22.03
C GLN A 216 8.59 -8.13 22.47
N PHE A 217 8.33 -8.01 23.77
CA PHE A 217 7.10 -7.36 24.27
C PHE A 217 7.13 -5.83 24.16
N THR A 218 8.29 -5.19 24.26
CA THR A 218 8.38 -3.72 24.21
C THR A 218 8.27 -3.20 22.78
N SER A 219 8.84 -3.87 21.78
CA SER A 219 8.73 -3.46 20.37
C SER A 219 7.31 -3.52 19.80
N PHE A 220 6.42 -4.38 20.32
CA PHE A 220 5.00 -4.39 19.92
C PHE A 220 4.17 -3.33 20.66
N LEU A 221 4.54 -2.94 21.88
CA LEU A 221 3.84 -1.92 22.66
C LEU A 221 4.15 -0.49 22.20
N VAL A 222 5.35 -0.27 21.69
CA VAL A 222 5.86 1.02 21.22
C VAL A 222 4.95 1.64 20.14
N PRO A 223 4.50 0.91 19.10
CA PRO A 223 3.52 1.42 18.13
C PRO A 223 2.08 1.56 18.65
N ILE A 224 1.71 0.88 19.76
CA ILE A 224 0.36 0.98 20.32
C ILE A 224 0.14 2.36 20.94
N PHE A 225 1.18 2.96 21.53
CA PHE A 225 1.05 4.23 22.24
C PHE A 225 0.64 5.39 21.33
N PRO A 226 1.31 5.67 20.19
CA PRO A 226 0.87 6.75 19.28
C PRO A 226 -0.51 6.50 18.67
N VAL A 227 -0.83 5.23 18.36
CA VAL A 227 -2.17 4.85 17.87
C VAL A 227 -3.25 5.13 18.92
N PHE A 228 -3.00 4.78 20.18
CA PHE A 228 -3.93 5.02 21.29
C PHE A 228 -4.11 6.51 21.59
N VAL A 229 -3.02 7.28 21.64
CA VAL A 229 -3.07 8.74 21.83
C VAL A 229 -3.82 9.41 20.68
N SER A 230 -3.56 8.99 19.44
CA SER A 230 -4.28 9.49 18.26
C SER A 230 -5.78 9.20 18.34
N TYR A 231 -6.16 8.00 18.80
CA TYR A 231 -7.56 7.63 19.01
C TYR A 231 -8.25 8.49 20.09
N LEU A 232 -7.54 8.81 21.19
CA LEU A 232 -8.05 9.73 22.22
C LEU A 232 -8.22 11.16 21.68
N ILE A 233 -7.26 11.65 20.89
CA ILE A 233 -7.33 12.98 20.27
C ILE A 233 -8.52 13.07 19.33
N VAL A 234 -8.70 12.08 18.44
CA VAL A 234 -9.85 12.07 17.51
C VAL A 234 -11.16 12.10 18.28
N ASN A 235 -11.33 11.26 19.31
CA ASN A 235 -12.57 11.24 20.09
C ASN A 235 -12.78 12.49 20.96
N GLY A 236 -11.72 13.08 21.50
CA GLY A 236 -11.79 14.30 22.29
C GLY A 236 -12.09 15.54 21.45
N VAL A 237 -11.40 15.70 20.31
CA VAL A 237 -11.59 16.83 19.39
C VAL A 237 -12.92 16.71 18.64
N ALA A 238 -13.40 15.49 18.38
CA ALA A 238 -14.70 15.28 17.77
C ALA A 238 -15.89 15.78 18.62
N LEU A 239 -15.70 16.08 19.91
CA LEU A 239 -16.70 16.75 20.74
C LEU A 239 -16.88 18.22 20.35
N PHE A 240 -15.85 18.86 19.80
CA PHE A 240 -15.85 20.27 19.42
C PHE A 240 -16.01 20.47 17.91
N VAL A 241 -15.44 19.58 17.09
CA VAL A 241 -15.50 19.64 15.62
C VAL A 241 -15.86 18.25 15.07
N PRO A 242 -17.12 18.01 14.67
CA PRO A 242 -17.58 16.70 14.18
C PRO A 242 -16.81 16.21 12.94
N SER A 243 -16.33 17.13 12.10
CA SER A 243 -15.58 16.85 10.87
C SER A 243 -14.26 16.11 11.10
N VAL A 244 -13.75 16.10 12.34
CA VAL A 244 -12.51 15.37 12.67
C VAL A 244 -12.68 13.85 12.61
N LYS A 245 -13.93 13.35 12.73
CA LYS A 245 -14.22 11.92 12.55
C LYS A 245 -14.10 11.43 11.11
N GLU A 246 -14.14 12.34 10.14
CA GLU A 246 -14.03 11.99 8.72
C GLU A 246 -12.57 11.78 8.27
N LEU A 247 -11.60 12.22 9.09
CA LEU A 247 -10.18 12.04 8.79
C LEU A 247 -9.69 10.65 9.22
N PRO A 248 -8.91 9.96 8.36
CA PRO A 248 -8.33 8.67 8.71
C PRO A 248 -7.41 8.74 9.93
N LEU A 249 -7.50 7.74 10.81
CA LEU A 249 -6.73 7.65 12.06
C LEU A 249 -5.22 7.80 11.84
N PHE A 250 -4.69 7.25 10.73
CA PHE A 250 -3.25 7.26 10.45
C PHE A 250 -2.68 8.68 10.31
N PHE A 251 -3.47 9.67 9.87
CA PHE A 251 -2.98 11.07 9.78
C PHE A 251 -2.61 11.61 11.15
N PHE A 252 -3.43 11.33 12.17
CA PHE A 252 -3.14 11.73 13.54
C PHE A 252 -1.96 10.97 14.11
N VAL A 253 -1.83 9.68 13.76
CA VAL A 253 -0.68 8.86 14.18
C VAL A 253 0.62 9.43 13.65
N ILE A 254 0.66 9.89 12.39
CA ILE A 254 1.86 10.52 11.82
C ILE A 254 2.24 11.77 12.61
N VAL A 255 1.26 12.60 13.01
CA VAL A 255 1.50 13.83 13.77
C VAL A 255 1.94 13.54 15.20
N VAL A 256 1.39 12.50 15.84
CA VAL A 256 1.68 12.13 17.23
C VAL A 256 3.01 11.37 17.36
N ALA A 257 3.37 10.59 16.34
CA ALA A 257 4.60 9.81 16.34
C ALA A 257 5.84 10.65 16.01
N TYR A 258 5.67 11.82 15.37
CA TYR A 258 6.74 12.77 15.04
C TYR A 258 7.15 13.61 16.26
#